data_AF-X0TQA2-F1
#
_entry.id   AF-X0TQA2-F1
#
_cell.length_a   1.000
_cell.length_b   1.000
_cell.length_c   1.000
_cell.angle_alpha   90.00
_cell.angle_beta   90.00
_cell.angle_gamma   90.00
#
_symmetry.space_group_name_H-M   'P 1'
#
loop_
_entity.id
_entity.type
_entity.pdbx_description
1 polymer ?
#
loop_
_entity_poly.entity_id
_entity_poly.type
_entity_poly.pdbx_seq_one_letter_code
_entity_poly.pdbx_strand_id
1 'polypeptide(L)' 'VIAFIAGEAAPEGKVMGHAGAIISPGGEGGVKYKRKVLQEAGVHMIEKLSEIAKVVSEIL' A
#
# COMPACT_ATOMS: atom_id res chain seq x y z
N VAL A 1 13.33 -6.00 -1.36
CA VAL A 1 12.38 -5.06 -2.02
C VAL A 1 11.52 -4.41 -0.95
N ILE A 2 11.25 -3.11 -1.06
CA ILE A 2 10.52 -2.32 -0.06
C ILE A 2 9.32 -1.65 -0.76
N ALA A 3 8.15 -1.61 -0.12
CA ALA A 3 6.95 -1.01 -0.68
C ALA A 3 6.10 -0.26 0.36
N PHE A 4 5.37 0.76 -0.11
CA PHE A 4 4.35 1.50 0.64
C PHE A 4 3.09 1.58 -0.23
N ILE A 5 1.91 1.40 0.39
CA ILE A 5 0.63 1.52 -0.31
C ILE A 5 -0.14 2.70 0.30
N ALA A 6 -0.38 3.72 -0.51
CA ALA A 6 -1.20 4.87 -0.12
C ALA A 6 -2.71 4.54 -0.19
N GLY A 7 -3.53 5.38 0.44
CA GLY A 7 -4.99 5.30 0.33
C GLY A 7 -5.68 4.46 1.40
N GLU A 8 -5.05 4.21 2.56
CA GLU A 8 -5.64 3.43 3.66
C GLU A 8 -6.92 4.07 4.21
N ALA A 9 -7.04 5.40 4.14
CA ALA A 9 -8.24 6.17 4.49
C ALA A 9 -9.12 6.56 3.29
N ALA A 10 -8.87 5.99 2.09
CA ALA A 10 -9.70 6.31 0.93
C ALA A 10 -11.11 5.71 1.11
N PRO A 11 -12.17 6.48 0.81
CA PRO A 11 -13.52 5.94 0.89
C PRO A 11 -13.84 5.05 -0.31
N GLU A 12 -14.66 4.02 -0.09
CA GLU A 12 -15.11 3.10 -1.14
C GLU A 12 -15.90 3.83 -2.24
N GLY A 13 -15.73 3.38 -3.49
CA GLY A 13 -16.46 3.92 -4.63
C GLY A 13 -16.06 5.34 -5.06
N LYS A 14 -15.05 5.95 -4.42
CA LYS A 14 -14.56 7.29 -4.78
C LYS A 14 -13.19 7.23 -5.45
N VAL A 15 -13.08 7.94 -6.58
CA VAL A 15 -11.79 8.17 -7.25
C VAL A 15 -10.98 9.22 -6.47
N MET A 16 -9.75 8.89 -6.11
CA MET A 16 -8.80 9.72 -5.37
C MET A 16 -7.81 10.41 -6.32
N GLY A 17 -8.33 11.31 -7.16
CA GLY A 17 -7.53 12.09 -8.12
C GLY A 17 -7.12 11.30 -9.36
N HIS A 18 -6.18 10.36 -9.23
CA HIS A 18 -5.78 9.48 -10.33
C HIS A 18 -6.94 8.57 -10.73
N ALA A 19 -7.18 8.39 -12.04
CA ALA A 19 -8.33 7.62 -12.55
C ALA A 19 -8.42 6.18 -11.99
N GLY A 20 -7.27 5.52 -11.79
CA GLY A 20 -7.20 4.18 -11.21
C GLY A 20 -7.14 4.12 -9.67
N ALA A 21 -7.10 5.25 -8.98
CA ALA A 21 -7.03 5.30 -7.52
C ALA A 21 -8.44 5.26 -6.91
N ILE A 22 -9.10 4.11 -7.02
CA ILE A 22 -10.45 3.86 -6.48
C ILE A 22 -10.46 2.51 -5.75
N ILE A 23 -11.18 2.45 -4.62
CA ILE A 23 -11.47 1.16 -3.97
C ILE A 23 -12.75 0.59 -4.58
N SER A 24 -12.59 -0.48 -5.35
CA SER A 24 -13.68 -1.20 -6.00
C SER A 24 -14.36 -2.19 -5.03
N PRO A 25 -15.65 -2.52 -5.28
CA PRO A 25 -16.35 -3.57 -4.53
C PRO A 25 -15.60 -4.91 -4.63
N GLY A 26 -15.63 -5.70 -3.55
CA GLY A 26 -15.00 -7.03 -3.50
C GLY A 26 -13.63 -7.07 -2.82
N GLY A 27 -13.07 -5.94 -2.40
CA GLY A 27 -11.88 -5.84 -1.54
C GLY A 27 -10.55 -6.24 -2.19
N GLU A 28 -10.60 -7.01 -3.28
CA GLU A 28 -9.47 -7.31 -4.15
C GLU A 28 -8.94 -6.02 -4.78
N GLY A 29 -7.64 -5.77 -4.64
CA GLY A 29 -7.03 -4.49 -5.01
C GLY A 29 -7.13 -3.38 -3.96
N GLY A 30 -7.79 -3.60 -2.81
CA GLY A 30 -7.72 -2.69 -1.66
C GLY A 30 -6.34 -2.69 -0.97
N VAL A 31 -6.12 -1.73 -0.08
CA VAL A 31 -4.84 -1.58 0.66
C VAL A 31 -4.50 -2.84 1.45
N LYS A 32 -5.46 -3.39 2.20
CA LYS A 32 -5.27 -4.61 3.02
C LYS A 32 -4.90 -5.82 2.16
N TYR A 33 -5.59 -6.00 1.03
CA TYR A 33 -5.32 -7.08 0.08
C TYR A 33 -3.91 -6.98 -0.49
N LYS A 34 -3.54 -5.80 -1.03
CA LYS A 34 -2.21 -5.57 -1.60
C LYS A 34 -1.10 -5.74 -0.55
N ARG A 35 -1.29 -5.24 0.67
CA ARG A 35 -0.32 -5.39 1.78
C ARG A 35 -0.10 -6.87 2.09
N LYS A 36 -1.17 -7.66 2.22
CA LYS A 36 -1.09 -9.11 2.47
C LYS A 36 -0.32 -9.84 1.37
N VAL A 37 -0.71 -9.68 0.11
CA VAL A 37 -0.09 -10.38 -1.03
C VAL A 37 1.39 -10.00 -1.19
N LEU A 38 1.74 -8.73 -0.99
CA LEU A 38 3.15 -8.29 -1.04
C LEU A 38 3.97 -8.86 0.12
N GLN A 39 3.41 -8.92 1.33
CA GLN A 39 4.09 -9.54 2.48
C GLN A 39 4.29 -11.05 2.27
N GLU A 40 3.29 -11.76 1.75
CA GLU A 40 3.40 -13.19 1.40
C GLU A 40 4.47 -13.44 0.33
N ALA A 41 4.71 -12.46 -0.56
CA ALA A 41 5.79 -12.48 -1.54
C ALA A 41 7.17 -12.04 -0.99
N GLY A 42 7.29 -11.76 0.30
CA GLY A 42 8.55 -11.36 0.95
C GLY A 42 8.93 -9.89 0.78
N VAL A 43 7.99 -9.01 0.41
CA VAL A 43 8.23 -7.56 0.32
C VAL A 43 8.16 -6.91 1.71
N HIS A 44 9.14 -6.06 2.02
CA HIS A 44 9.11 -5.25 3.23
C HIS A 44 8.08 -4.12 3.07
N MET A 45 6.92 -4.29 3.69
CA MET A 45 5.87 -3.29 3.71
C MET A 45 6.14 -2.22 4.78
N ILE A 46 6.03 -0.96 4.39
CA ILE A 46 6.17 0.19 5.28
C ILE A 46 4.79 0.73 5.63
N GLU A 47 4.61 1.11 6.90
CA GLU A 47 3.35 1.68 7.40
C GLU A 47 3.24 3.18 7.16
N LYS A 48 4.32 3.93 7.40
CA LYS A 48 4.36 5.39 7.24
C LYS A 48 5.36 5.80 6.17
N LEU A 49 4.93 6.70 5.28
CA LEU A 49 5.79 7.24 4.24
C LEU A 49 7.09 7.87 4.80
N SER A 50 7.03 8.45 6.00
CA SER A 50 8.17 9.04 6.69
C SER A 50 9.26 8.04 7.11
N GLU A 51 8.94 6.75 7.16
CA GLU A 51 9.86 5.70 7.62
C GLU A 51 10.68 5.09 6.47
N ILE A 52 10.41 5.46 5.21
CA ILE A 52 11.10 4.88 4.04
C ILE A 52 12.61 5.01 4.14
N ALA A 53 13.15 6.20 4.42
CA ALA A 53 14.60 6.41 4.49
C ALA A 53 15.25 5.56 5.59
N LYS A 54 14.60 5.48 6.76
CA LYS A 54 15.05 4.67 7.89
C LYS A 54 15.09 3.18 7.53
N VAL A 55 13.99 2.65 7.00
CA VAL A 55 13.87 1.22 6.66
C VAL A 55 14.85 0.83 5.55
N VAL A 56 15.05 1.69 4.55
CA VAL A 56 16.07 1.47 3.52
C VAL A 56 17.47 1.38 4.14
N SER A 57 17.81 2.28 5.06
CA SER A 57 19.10 2.28 5.75
C SER A 57 19.30 1.10 6.70
N GLU A 58 18.24 0.47 7.21
CA GLU A 58 18.33 -0.71 8.08
C GLU A 58 18.49 -2.01 7.27
N ILE A 59 18.07 -2.02 6.00
CA ILE A 59 18.08 -3.21 5.13
C ILE A 59 19.32 -3.26 4.23
N LEU A 60 19.90 -2.11 3.88
CA LEU A 60 21.14 -2.00 3.09
C LEU A 60 22.38 -1.97 3.99
#